data_AF-A0A8B5XGI3-F1
#
_entry.id   AF-A0A8B5XGI3-F1
#
_cell.length_a   1.000
_cell.length_b   1.000
_cell.length_c   1.000
_cell.angle_alpha   90.00
_cell.angle_beta   90.00
_cell.angle_gamma   90.00
#
_symmetry.space_group_name_H-M   'P 1'
#
loop_
_entity.id
_entity.type
_entity.pdbx_description
1 polymer ?
#
loop_
_entity_poly.entity_id
_entity_poly.type
_entity_poly.pdbx_seq_one_letter_code
_entity_poly.pdbx_strand_id
1 'polypeptide(L)' 'QLDFVLRHGRKFRGHRANHYFFGRKESLKTTNVDPRWLERLEGVTVVVSLDGSRVLTVYRNRNAPKNLKKKAA' A
#
# COMPACT_ATOMS: atom_id res chain seq x y z
N GLN A 1 5.05 -9.41 5.91
CA GLN A 1 3.95 -8.41 5.83
C GLN A 1 4.29 -7.24 4.91
N LEU A 2 5.46 -6.61 5.04
CA LEU A 2 5.83 -5.48 4.19
C LEU A 2 5.97 -5.83 2.69
N ASP A 3 6.73 -6.89 2.40
CA ASP A 3 6.92 -7.43 1.05
C ASP A 3 5.58 -7.79 0.38
N PHE A 4 4.63 -8.33 1.15
CA PHE A 4 3.29 -8.64 0.66
C PHE A 4 2.55 -7.38 0.19
N VAL A 5 2.61 -6.27 0.95
CA VAL A 5 2.00 -4.99 0.55
C VAL A 5 2.70 -4.40 -0.68
N LEU A 6 4.02 -4.58 -0.82
CA LEU A 6 4.74 -4.14 -2.02
C LEU A 6 4.35 -4.92 -3.28
N ARG A 7 4.04 -6.22 -3.16
CA ARG A 7 3.64 -7.08 -4.28
C ARG A 7 2.15 -6.97 -4.64
N HIS A 8 1.28 -6.95 -3.64
CA HIS A 8 -0.18 -7.05 -3.82
C HIS A 8 -0.92 -5.72 -3.59
N GLY A 9 -0.24 -4.73 -3.01
CA GLY A 9 -0.80 -3.41 -2.80
C GLY A 9 -0.90 -2.60 -4.09
N ARG A 10 -1.82 -1.65 -4.10
CA ARG A 10 -1.96 -0.69 -5.18
C ARG A 10 -0.83 0.34 -5.12
N LYS A 11 -0.07 0.45 -6.22
CA LYS A 11 0.96 1.47 -6.40
C LYS A 11 0.37 2.82 -6.78
N PHE A 12 0.86 3.87 -6.12
CA PHE A 12 0.68 5.27 -6.46
C PHE A 12 2.05 5.89 -6.66
N ARG A 13 2.30 6.43 -7.85
CA ARG A 13 3.56 7.10 -8.17
C ARG A 13 3.45 8.55 -7.70
N GLY A 14 4.33 8.96 -6.80
CA GLY A 14 4.49 10.35 -6.39
C GLY A 14 5.78 10.94 -6.96
N HIS A 15 5.91 12.27 -6.89
CA HIS A 15 7.08 12.99 -7.40
C HIS A 15 8.39 12.65 -6.65
N ARG A 16 8.31 12.30 -5.36
CA ARG A 16 9.50 12.05 -4.51
C ARG A 16 9.56 10.64 -3.93
N ALA A 17 8.48 9.87 -4.04
CA ALA A 17 8.36 8.55 -3.47
C ALA A 17 7.26 7.75 -4.16
N ASN A 18 7.37 6.43 -4.12
CA ASN A 18 6.28 5.53 -4.49
C ASN A 18 5.52 5.11 -3.23
N HIS A 19 4.20 5.04 -3.33
CA HIS A 19 3.35 4.59 -2.24
C HIS A 19 2.64 3.29 -2.65
N TYR A 20 2.69 2.28 -1.79
CA TYR A 20 1.98 1.01 -1.95
C TYR A 20 0.92 0.92 -0.87
N PHE A 21 -0.34 0.91 -1.26
CA PHE A 21 -1.46 0.87 -0.35
C PHE A 21 -2.17 -0.48 -0.44
N PHE A 22 -2.42 -1.11 0.70
CA PHE A 22 -3.23 -2.32 0.79
C PHE A 22 -4.56 -2.01 1.47
N GLY A 23 -5.67 -2.12 0.73
CA GLY A 23 -7.01 -1.88 1.25
C GLY A 23 -7.97 -3.03 0.97
N ARG A 24 -9.25 -2.79 1.25
CA ARG A 24 -10.31 -3.79 1.06
C ARG A 24 -10.38 -4.36 -0.35
N LYS A 25 -10.11 -3.54 -1.37
CA LYS A 25 -10.12 -4.00 -2.77
C LYS A 25 -8.97 -4.96 -3.07
N GLU A 26 -7.81 -4.71 -2.49
CA GLU A 26 -6.62 -5.54 -2.65
C GLU A 26 -6.74 -6.84 -1.83
N SER A 27 -7.35 -6.77 -0.65
CA SER A 27 -7.73 -7.95 0.15
C SER A 27 -8.66 -8.89 -0.63
N LEU A 28 -9.73 -8.37 -1.24
CA LEU A 28 -10.68 -9.16 -2.04
C LEU A 28 -10.06 -9.81 -3.29
N LYS A 29 -8.98 -9.23 -3.82
CA LYS A 29 -8.24 -9.80 -4.97
C LYS A 29 -7.26 -10.88 -4.56
N THR A 30 -6.90 -10.95 -3.29
CA THR A 30 -5.98 -11.95 -2.78
C THR A 30 -6.78 -13.19 -2.39
N THR A 31 -6.76 -14.19 -3.25
CA THR A 31 -7.23 -15.53 -2.90
C THR A 31 -6.07 -16.32 -2.30
N ASN A 32 -6.35 -17.33 -1.46
CA ASN A 32 -5.34 -18.23 -0.90
C ASN A 32 -4.46 -17.68 0.25
N VAL A 33 -4.95 -16.68 0.99
CA VAL A 33 -4.33 -16.18 2.24
C VAL A 33 -5.40 -16.11 3.33
N ASP A 34 -5.02 -16.36 4.59
CA ASP A 34 -5.93 -16.28 5.73
C ASP A 34 -6.63 -14.89 5.78
N PRO A 35 -7.98 -14.86 5.78
CA PRO A 35 -8.73 -13.61 5.77
C PRO A 35 -8.47 -12.70 6.99
N ARG A 36 -8.31 -13.28 8.18
CA ARG A 36 -8.01 -12.52 9.41
C ARG A 36 -6.63 -11.89 9.33
N TRP A 37 -5.67 -12.55 8.69
CA TRP A 37 -4.37 -11.96 8.43
C TRP A 37 -4.44 -10.81 7.42
N LEU A 38 -5.24 -10.95 6.35
CA LEU A 38 -5.46 -9.89 5.36
C LEU A 38 -6.13 -8.65 5.96
N GLU A 39 -7.11 -8.83 6.86
CA GLU A 39 -7.76 -7.74 7.58
C GLU A 39 -6.76 -6.90 8.39
N ARG A 40 -5.70 -7.53 8.94
CA ARG A 40 -4.64 -6.81 9.66
C ARG A 40 -3.78 -5.94 8.73
N LEU A 41 -3.78 -6.20 7.43
CA LEU A 41 -3.07 -5.37 6.43
C LEU A 41 -3.94 -4.27 5.85
N GLU A 42 -5.24 -4.27 6.12
CA GLU A 42 -6.14 -3.26 5.57
C GLU A 42 -5.78 -1.85 6.06
N GLY A 43 -5.59 -0.94 5.10
CA GLY A 43 -5.21 0.45 5.33
C GLY A 43 -3.70 0.66 5.45
N VAL A 44 -2.87 -0.37 5.35
CA VAL A 44 -1.40 -0.22 5.41
C VAL A 44 -0.91 0.47 4.14
N THR A 45 -0.07 1.49 4.32
CA THR A 45 0.65 2.18 3.25
C THR A 45 2.14 2.07 3.51
N VAL A 46 2.87 1.56 2.51
CA VAL A 46 4.34 1.52 2.49
C VAL A 46 4.82 2.59 1.53
N VAL A 47 5.71 3.45 2.01
CA VAL A 47 6.34 4.49 1.19
C VAL A 47 7.77 4.06 0.93
N VAL A 48 8.14 4.04 -0.35
CA VAL A 48 9.49 3.67 -0.79
C VAL A 48 10.09 4.77 -1.64
N SER A 49 11.42 4.79 -1.74
CA SER A 49 12.16 5.66 -2.65
C SER A 49 11.74 5.46 -4.11
N LEU A 50 12.07 6.42 -4.97
CA LEU A 50 11.68 6.38 -6.39
C LEU A 50 12.23 5.17 -7.14
N ASP A 51 13.46 4.78 -6.80
CA ASP A 51 14.15 3.58 -7.30
C ASP A 51 13.67 2.28 -6.64
N GLY A 52 12.81 2.37 -5.61
CA GLY A 52 12.29 1.23 -4.86
C GLY A 52 13.31 0.53 -3.95
N SER A 53 14.54 1.06 -3.83
CA SER A 53 15.62 0.43 -3.09
C SER A 53 15.45 0.51 -1.56
N ARG A 54 14.69 1.49 -1.07
CA ARG A 54 14.56 1.77 0.37
C ARG A 54 13.12 2.05 0.77
N VAL A 55 12.72 1.48 1.90
CA VAL A 55 11.49 1.85 2.60
C VAL A 55 11.76 3.13 3.38
N LEU A 56 11.00 4.18 3.05
CA LEU A 56 11.09 5.49 3.72
C LEU A 56 10.24 5.51 4.98
N THR A 57 9.01 4.98 4.88
CA THR A 57 8.10 4.91 6.03
C THR A 57 6.98 3.91 5.79
N VAL A 58 6.33 3.49 6.88
CA VAL A 58 5.18 2.59 6.88
C VAL A 58 4.16 3.17 7.85
N TYR A 59 2.93 3.36 7.39
CA TYR A 59 1.85 3.87 8.22
C TYR A 59 0.52 3.22 7.87
N ARG A 60 -0.46 3.30 8.78
CA ARG A 60 -1.82 2.84 8.52
C ARG A 60 -2.75 4.03 8.37
N ASN A 61 -3.36 4.16 7.19
CA ASN A 61 -4.37 5.17 6.90
C ASN A 61 -5.36 4.62 5.87
N ARG A 62 -6.57 4.31 6.33
CA ARG A 62 -7.67 3.78 5.48
C ARG A 62 -8.12 4.78 4.39
N ASN A 63 -7.84 6.07 4.57
CA ASN A 63 -8.16 7.13 3.63
C ASN A 63 -6.99 7.52 2.70
N ALA A 64 -5.84 6.82 2.79
CA ALA A 64 -4.66 7.12 1.98
C ALA A 64 -4.94 7.25 0.47
N PRO A 65 -5.78 6.41 -0.17
CA PRO A 65 -6.03 6.51 -1.61
C PRO A 65 -6.64 7.85 -2.04
N LYS A 66 -7.52 8.44 -1.20
CA LYS A 66 -8.16 9.73 -1.50
C LYS A 66 -7.13 10.87 -1.50
N ASN A 67 -6.22 10.83 -0.53
CA ASN A 67 -5.17 11.84 -0.37
C ASN A 67 -4.04 11.67 -1.39
N LEU A 68 -3.65 10.42 -1.69
CA LEU A 68 -2.61 10.11 -2.66
C LEU A 68 -3.06 10.42 -4.10
N LYS A 69 -4.33 10.18 -4.44
CA LYS A 69 -4.88 10.60 -5.74
C LYS A 69 -4.84 12.12 -5.93
N LYS A 70 -5.19 12.89 -4.90
CA LYS A 70 -5.12 14.37 -4.96
C LYS A 70 -3.70 14.89 -5.15
N LYS A 71 -2.68 14.14 -4.68
CA LYS A 71 -1.27 14.53 -4.78
C LYS A 71 -0.59 14.10 -6.07
N ALA A 72 -1.22 13.17 -6.81
CA ALA A 72 -0.73 12.66 -8.10
C ALA A 72 -1.41 13.34 -9.29
N ALA A 73 -2.49 14.09 -9.07
CA ALA A 73 -3.05 15.06 -10.01
C ALA A 73 -2.26 16.37 -9.91
#